data_AF-A0A2P2LV87-F1
#
_entry.id   AF-A0A2P2LV87-F1
#
_cell.length_a   1.000
_cell.length_b   1.000
_cell.length_c   1.000
_cell.angle_alpha   90.00
_cell.angle_beta   90.00
_cell.angle_gamma   90.00
#
_symmetry.space_group_name_H-M   'P 1'
#
loop_
_entity.id
_entity.type
_entity.pdbx_description
1 polymer ?
#
loop_
_entity_poly.entity_id
_entity_poly.type
_entity_poly.pdbx_seq_one_letter_code
_entity_poly.pdbx_strand_id
1 'polypeptide(L)'
;MLIYDGLHYDALAMSPFEGAPEEFDQTIFAVQKDWTIGLVEGLVVNLVKDQQRKRRYTDTANFTLRCGVCQMGVIGQKEAVEHAQATGHVNFQEYR
;
A
#
# COMPACT_ATOMS: atom_id res chain seq x y z
N MET A 1 7.80 -0.66 -12.23
CA MET A 1 6.85 0.21 -11.50
C MET A 1 6.67 -0.32 -10.09
N LEU A 2 6.19 0.49 -9.14
CA LEU A 2 5.88 0.04 -7.77
C LEU A 2 4.43 0.36 -7.42
N ILE A 3 3.79 -0.49 -6.63
CA ILE A 3 2.53 -0.21 -5.94
C ILE A 3 2.79 -0.08 -4.45
N TYR A 4 2.09 0.85 -3.80
CA TYR A 4 2.20 1.10 -2.37
C TYR A 4 0.83 0.95 -1.73
N ASP A 5 0.75 0.14 -0.69
CA ASP A 5 -0.51 -0.16 0.00
C ASP A 5 -0.69 0.64 1.30
N GLY A 6 0.23 1.55 1.63
CA GLY A 6 0.21 2.29 2.90
C GLY A 6 1.22 1.80 3.94
N LEU A 7 1.80 0.61 3.75
CA LEU A 7 2.88 0.08 4.60
C LEU A 7 4.01 -0.57 3.79
N HIS A 8 3.66 -1.27 2.71
CA HIS A 8 4.58 -2.04 1.88
C HIS A 8 4.62 -1.53 0.44
N TYR A 9 5.80 -1.67 -0.17
CA TYR A 9 5.99 -1.49 -1.61
C TYR A 9 6.14 -2.86 -2.26
N ASP A 10 5.36 -3.09 -3.31
CA ASP A 10 5.49 -4.28 -4.17
C ASP A 10 5.85 -3.86 -5.59
N ALA A 11 6.61 -4.74 -6.27
CA ALA A 11 6.92 -4.56 -7.68
C ALA A 11 5.69 -4.89 -8.54
N LEU A 12 5.40 -4.03 -9.52
CA LEU A 12 4.41 -4.33 -10.55
C LEU A 12 5.12 -4.80 -11.83
N ALA A 13 4.63 -5.90 -12.36
CA ALA A 13 5.02 -6.46 -13.65
C ALA A 13 3.79 -6.58 -14.56
N MET A 14 4.02 -6.56 -15.87
CA MET A 14 2.98 -6.74 -16.88
C MET A 14 3.27 -8.03 -17.67
N SER A 15 2.34 -8.99 -17.57
CA SER A 15 2.37 -10.21 -18.36
C SER A 15 1.64 -10.00 -19.68
N PRO A 16 2.08 -10.61 -20.80
CA PRO A 16 1.46 -10.44 -22.11
C PRO A 16 0.03 -11.01 -22.19
N PHE A 17 -0.28 -12.02 -21.36
CA PHE A 17 -1.60 -12.61 -21.21
C PHE A 17 -1.71 -13.34 -19.86
N GLU A 18 -2.92 -13.68 -19.45
CA GLU A 18 -3.16 -14.42 -18.21
C GLU A 18 -2.54 -15.81 -18.25
N GLY A 19 -1.71 -16.14 -17.26
CA GLY A 19 -0.99 -17.41 -17.20
C GLY A 19 0.26 -17.49 -18.10
N ALA A 20 0.71 -16.36 -18.66
CA ALA A 20 2.01 -16.30 -19.31
C ALA A 20 3.14 -16.65 -18.31
N PRO A 21 4.21 -17.33 -18.74
CA PRO A 21 5.36 -17.57 -17.89
C PRO A 21 6.00 -16.27 -17.40
N GLU A 22 6.48 -16.24 -16.15
CA GLU A 22 7.09 -15.06 -15.51
C GLU A 22 8.31 -14.51 -16.28
N GLU A 23 9.00 -15.35 -17.08
CA GLU A 23 10.10 -14.91 -17.93
C GLU A 23 9.69 -13.89 -19.01
N PHE A 24 8.39 -13.81 -19.33
CA PHE A 24 7.83 -12.83 -20.26
C PHE A 24 7.31 -11.57 -19.55
N ASP A 25 7.42 -11.49 -18.23
CA ASP A 25 6.94 -10.34 -17.48
C ASP A 25 7.80 -9.10 -17.74
N GLN A 26 7.13 -8.02 -18.13
CA GLN A 26 7.77 -6.74 -18.33
C GLN A 26 7.71 -5.90 -17.04
N THR A 27 8.89 -5.51 -16.53
CA THR A 27 9.02 -4.63 -15.35
C THR A 27 9.63 -3.26 -15.69
N ILE A 28 10.27 -3.14 -16.86
CA ILE A 28 10.91 -1.93 -17.39
C ILE A 28 10.08 -1.41 -18.56
N PHE A 29 9.71 -0.14 -18.51
CA PHE A 29 8.85 0.51 -19.50
C PHE A 29 9.56 1.74 -20.07
N ALA A 30 9.46 1.94 -21.38
CA ALA A 30 9.98 3.13 -22.03
C ALA A 30 9.05 4.32 -21.74
N VAL A 31 9.65 5.46 -21.38
CA VAL A 31 8.92 6.71 -21.17
C VAL A 31 8.76 7.41 -22.54
N GLN A 32 7.53 7.76 -22.88
CA GLN A 32 7.19 8.44 -24.12
C GLN A 32 7.46 9.95 -24.01
N LYS A 33 7.34 10.68 -25.13
CA LYS A 33 7.60 12.14 -25.17
C LYS A 33 6.66 12.96 -24.28
N ASP A 34 5.46 12.43 -24.02
CA ASP A 34 4.47 13.03 -23.13
C ASP A 34 4.68 12.65 -21.65
N TRP A 35 5.81 12.04 -21.32
CA TRP A 35 6.18 11.56 -19.98
C TRP A 35 5.32 10.42 -19.44
N THR A 36 4.54 9.76 -20.29
CA THR A 36 3.77 8.57 -19.92
C THR A 36 4.50 7.27 -20.26
N ILE A 37 4.04 6.15 -19.71
CA ILE A 37 4.40 4.80 -20.18
C ILE A 37 3.34 4.22 -21.13
N GLY A 38 2.52 5.07 -21.75
CA GLY A 38 1.48 4.68 -22.70
C GLY A 38 0.31 3.93 -22.08
N LEU A 39 -0.25 2.96 -22.81
CA LEU A 39 -1.47 2.23 -22.41
C LEU A 39 -1.36 1.50 -21.07
N VAL A 40 -0.13 1.19 -20.63
CA VAL A 40 0.15 0.49 -19.37
C VAL A 40 -0.35 1.29 -18.17
N GLU A 41 -0.28 2.63 -18.20
CA GLU A 41 -0.80 3.47 -17.12
C GLU A 41 -2.28 3.23 -16.85
N GLY A 42 -3.09 3.11 -17.90
CA GLY A 42 -4.53 2.86 -17.77
C GLY A 42 -4.82 1.51 -17.10
N LEU A 43 -4.05 0.48 -17.42
CA LEU A 43 -4.16 -0.84 -16.79
C LEU A 43 -3.79 -0.79 -15.31
N VAL A 44 -2.70 -0.09 -14.98
CA VAL A 44 -2.26 0.08 -13.58
C VAL A 44 -3.28 0.87 -12.76
N VAL A 45 -3.85 1.94 -13.32
CA VAL A 45 -4.91 2.72 -12.64
C VAL A 45 -6.14 1.84 -12.36
N ASN A 46 -6.53 0.98 -13.28
CA ASN A 46 -7.65 0.05 -13.08
C ASN A 46 -7.34 -0.98 -11.99
N LEU A 47 -6.13 -1.54 -11.98
CA LEU A 47 -5.67 -2.43 -10.91
C LEU A 47 -5.74 -1.75 -9.54
N VAL A 48 -5.20 -0.53 -9.42
CA VAL A 48 -5.22 0.24 -8.16
C VAL A 48 -6.66 0.48 -7.68
N LYS A 49 -7.56 0.90 -8.58
CA LYS A 49 -8.98 1.09 -8.24
C LYS A 49 -9.63 -0.21 -7.74
N ASP A 50 -9.29 -1.34 -8.33
CA ASP A 50 -9.79 -2.65 -7.88
C ASP A 50 -9.27 -3.03 -6.50
N GLN A 51 -7.97 -2.85 -6.24
CA GLN A 51 -7.38 -3.09 -4.91
C GLN A 51 -7.99 -2.19 -3.83
N GLN A 52 -8.18 -0.90 -4.14
CA GLN A 52 -8.86 0.04 -3.24
C GLN A 52 -10.30 -0.40 -2.94
N ARG A 53 -11.06 -0.81 -3.96
CA ARG A 53 -12.45 -1.28 -3.79
C ARG A 53 -12.52 -2.55 -2.94
N LYS A 54 -11.50 -3.42 -3.04
CA LYS A 54 -11.31 -4.61 -2.19
C LYS A 54 -10.73 -4.29 -0.81
N ARG A 55 -10.43 -3.03 -0.51
CA ARG A 55 -9.76 -2.57 0.73
C ARG A 55 -8.44 -3.32 1.00
N ARG A 56 -7.68 -3.59 -0.07
CA ARG A 56 -6.34 -4.19 -0.03
C ARG A 56 -5.28 -3.09 0.14
N TYR A 57 -5.39 -2.37 1.25
CA TYR A 57 -4.47 -1.31 1.65
C TYR A 57 -4.61 -1.06 3.16
N THR A 58 -3.57 -0.48 3.74
CA THR A 58 -3.51 -0.07 5.14
C THR A 58 -3.61 1.46 5.21
N ASP A 59 -4.73 1.96 5.72
CA ASP A 59 -4.89 3.40 5.95
C ASP A 59 -4.17 3.81 7.24
N THR A 60 -2.86 4.06 7.14
CA THR A 60 -2.04 4.47 8.28
C THR A 60 -2.44 5.82 8.88
N ALA A 61 -3.31 6.59 8.23
CA ALA A 61 -3.85 7.81 8.80
C ALA A 61 -5.07 7.56 9.69
N ASN A 62 -5.88 6.53 9.41
CA ASN A 62 -7.19 6.35 10.07
C ASN A 62 -7.43 4.97 10.71
N PHE A 63 -6.50 4.02 10.60
CA PHE A 63 -6.61 2.73 11.26
C PHE A 63 -6.68 2.85 12.79
N THR A 64 -7.52 2.03 13.41
CA THR A 64 -7.71 1.99 14.86
C THR A 64 -6.70 1.04 15.50
N LEU A 65 -5.90 1.59 16.40
CA LEU A 65 -4.83 0.89 17.10
C LEU A 65 -5.13 0.82 18.59
N ARG A 66 -4.83 -0.32 19.21
CA ARG A 66 -4.89 -0.50 20.65
C ARG A 66 -3.49 -0.65 21.21
N CYS A 67 -3.17 0.15 22.22
CA CYS A 67 -1.93 -0.04 22.98
C CYS A 67 -2.02 -1.35 23.78
N GLY A 68 -1.11 -2.29 23.54
CA GLY A 68 -1.05 -3.58 24.24
C GLY A 68 -0.65 -3.47 25.72
N VAL A 69 -0.15 -2.32 26.17
CA VAL A 69 0.27 -2.10 27.56
C VAL A 69 -0.86 -1.49 28.40
N CYS A 70 -1.39 -0.34 28.00
CA CYS A 70 -2.43 0.37 28.76
C CYS A 70 -3.85 0.27 28.16
N GLN A 71 -4.01 -0.47 27.06
CA GLN A 71 -5.30 -0.77 26.43
C GLN A 71 -6.06 0.44 25.84
N MET A 72 -5.44 1.61 25.80
CA MET A 72 -5.96 2.83 25.17
C MET A 72 -6.07 2.64 23.65
N GLY A 73 -7.20 3.04 23.07
CA GLY A 73 -7.39 3.13 21.63
C GLY A 73 -6.87 4.47 21.11
N VAL A 74 -6.15 4.44 19.99
CA VAL A 74 -5.63 5.60 19.26
C VAL A 74 -5.95 5.44 17.76
N ILE A 75 -6.07 6.55 17.05
CA ILE A 75 -6.41 6.57 15.63
C ILE A 75 -5.21 7.03 14.82
N GLY A 76 -4.79 6.20 13.88
CA GLY A 76 -3.72 6.51 12.97
C GLY A 76 -2.33 6.47 13.60
N GLN A 77 -1.33 6.60 12.74
CA GLN A 77 0.08 6.60 13.13
C GLN A 77 0.42 7.81 14.00
N LYS A 78 -0.21 8.95 13.74
CA LYS A 78 0.07 10.20 14.46
C LYS A 78 -0.21 10.04 15.96
N GLU A 79 -1.42 9.61 16.32
CA GLU A 79 -1.78 9.44 17.73
C GLU A 79 -0.99 8.30 18.39
N ALA A 80 -0.69 7.22 17.65
CA ALA A 80 0.18 6.16 18.17
C ALA A 80 1.60 6.66 18.49
N VAL A 81 2.18 7.53 17.66
CA VAL A 81 3.48 8.15 17.93
C VAL A 81 3.41 9.09 19.13
N GLU A 82 2.39 9.93 19.22
CA GLU A 82 2.18 10.83 20.37
C GLU A 82 2.02 10.03 21.67
N HIS A 83 1.25 8.94 21.64
CA HIS A 83 1.07 8.02 22.76
C HIS A 83 2.39 7.36 23.17
N ALA A 84 3.16 6.87 22.21
CA ALA A 84 4.45 6.25 22.46
C ALA A 84 5.44 7.23 23.08
N GLN A 85 5.46 8.48 22.61
CA GLN A 85 6.30 9.54 23.17
C GLN A 85 5.91 9.91 24.60
N ALA A 86 4.60 9.99 24.88
CA ALA A 86 4.11 10.37 26.21
C ALA A 86 4.24 9.25 27.26
N THR A 87 4.12 7.98 26.85
CA THR A 87 4.01 6.84 27.77
C THR A 87 5.18 5.86 27.69
N GLY A 88 5.98 5.90 26.63
CA GLY A 88 7.00 4.89 26.33
C GLY A 88 6.43 3.59 25.76
N HIS A 89 5.12 3.48 25.54
CA HIS A 89 4.50 2.26 25.01
C HIS A 89 4.61 2.18 23.49
N VAL A 90 5.24 1.12 22.97
CA VAL A 90 5.43 0.91 21.52
C VAL A 90 4.70 -0.33 20.96
N ASN A 91 4.03 -1.10 21.82
CA ASN A 91 3.26 -2.27 21.42
C ASN A 91 1.85 -1.82 21.01
N PHE A 92 1.59 -1.71 19.70
CA PHE A 92 0.27 -1.39 19.15
C PHE A 92 -0.24 -2.54 18.29
N GLN A 93 -1.54 -2.81 18.39
CA GLN A 93 -2.22 -3.81 17.59
C GLN A 93 -3.41 -3.17 16.90
N GLU A 94 -3.54 -3.36 15.58
CA GLU A 94 -4.75 -2.97 14.88
C GLU A 94 -5.93 -3.83 15.36
N TYR A 95 -7.07 -3.18 15.58
CA TYR A 95 -8.32 -3.85 15.91
C TYR A 95 -9.46 -3.27 15.11
N ARG A 96 -10.48 -4.09 14.85
CA ARG A 96 -11.74 -3.70 14.22
C ARG A 96 -12.90 -4.02 15.13
#